data_AF-A0A3C1P3R8-F1
#
_entry.id   AF-A0A3C1P3R8-F1
#
_cell.length_a   1.000
_cell.length_b   1.000
_cell.length_c   1.000
_cell.angle_alpha   90.00
_cell.angle_beta   90.00
_cell.angle_gamma   90.00
#
_symmetry.space_group_name_H-M   'P 1'
#
loop_
_entity.id
_entity.type
_entity.pdbx_description
1 polymer ?
#
loop_
_entity_poly.entity_id
_entity_poly.type
_entity_poly.pdbx_seq_one_letter_code
_entity_poly.pdbx_strand_id
1 'polypeptide(L)' 'RNYGGQILDRVEGGESMTVTRDGTPVARLTPMPRPRLTAAALCEKWAHAPRIDADELRDDLATVLDLDL' A
#
# COMPACT_ATOMS: atom_id res chain seq x y z
N ARG A 1 -0.83 15.41 27.05
CA ARG A 1 -1.27 15.50 25.63
C ARG A 1 -1.12 14.11 25.05
N ASN A 2 -2.20 13.53 24.51
CA ASN A 2 -2.15 12.16 23.97
C ASN A 2 -1.85 12.22 22.48
N TYR A 3 -0.88 11.42 22.01
CA TYR A 3 -0.53 11.28 20.59
C TYR A 3 -1.28 10.11 19.92
N GLY A 4 -2.39 9.65 20.52
CA GLY A 4 -3.10 8.44 20.10
C GLY A 4 -3.54 8.47 18.64
N GLY A 5 -4.04 9.60 18.14
CA GLY A 5 -4.43 9.75 16.74
C GLY A 5 -3.28 9.50 15.77
N GLN A 6 -2.12 10.15 15.99
CA GLN A 6 -0.95 9.97 15.13
C GLN A 6 -0.39 8.54 15.16
N ILE A 7 -0.51 7.84 16.30
CA ILE A 7 -0.11 6.43 16.39
C ILE A 7 -1.05 5.57 15.55
N LEU A 8 -2.36 5.81 15.61
CA LEU A 8 -3.34 5.08 14.80
C LEU A 8 -3.15 5.34 13.30
N ASP A 9 -2.96 6.60 12.89
CA ASP A 9 -2.72 6.95 11.48
C ASP A 9 -1.50 6.22 10.90
N ARG A 10 -0.42 6.11 11.69
CA ARG A 10 0.80 5.39 11.28
C ARG A 10 0.59 3.89 11.20
N VAL A 11 -0.16 3.31 12.14
CA VAL A 11 -0.52 1.89 12.11
C VAL A 11 -1.46 1.58 10.94
N GLU A 12 -2.41 2.45 10.62
CA GLU A 12 -3.24 2.34 9.41
C GLU A 12 -2.42 2.46 8.11
N GLY A 13 -1.33 3.23 8.16
CA GLY A 13 -0.32 3.35 7.10
C GLY A 13 0.55 2.11 6.90
N GLY A 14 0.50 1.12 7.80
CA GLY A 14 1.25 -0.14 7.67
C GLY A 14 2.35 -0.33 8.72
N GLU A 15 2.57 0.63 9.61
CA GLU A 15 3.60 0.50 10.65
C GLU A 15 3.13 -0.39 11.81
N SER A 16 4.05 -1.17 12.38
CA SER A 16 3.81 -1.93 13.61
C SER A 16 4.58 -1.29 14.77
N MET A 17 3.89 -1.05 15.89
CA MET A 17 4.44 -0.31 17.03
C MET A 17 4.27 -1.09 18.34
N THR A 18 5.25 -0.99 19.23
CA THR A 18 5.19 -1.57 20.58
C THR A 18 4.82 -0.49 21.59
N VAL A 19 3.76 -0.73 22.36
CA VAL A 19 3.35 0.13 23.46
C VAL A 19 4.08 -0.33 24.72
N THR A 20 4.75 0.60 25.39
CA THR A 20 5.46 0.36 26.65
C THR A 20 4.82 1.13 27.80
N ARG A 21 4.87 0.56 29.00
CA ARG A 21 4.55 1.21 30.27
C ARG A 21 5.79 1.12 31.15
N ASP A 22 6.34 2.26 31.54
CA ASP A 22 7.55 2.35 32.36
C ASP A 22 8.72 1.52 31.78
N GLY A 23 8.94 1.63 30.46
CA GLY A 23 9.97 0.89 29.73
C GLY A 23 9.65 -0.58 29.47
N THR A 24 8.58 -1.12 30.06
CA THR A 24 8.17 -2.51 29.89
C THR A 24 7.16 -2.63 28.75
N PRO A 25 7.38 -3.47 27.72
CA PRO A 25 6.41 -3.73 26.67
C PRO A 25 5.10 -4.32 27.22
N VAL A 26 3.95 -3.73 26.86
CA VAL A 26 2.63 -4.18 27.34
C VAL A 26 1.69 -4.57 26.20
N ALA A 27 1.86 -4.02 25.00
CA ALA A 27 1.02 -4.35 23.85
C ALA A 27 1.76 -4.09 22.53
N ARG A 28 1.20 -4.62 21.45
CA ARG A 28 1.61 -4.31 20.08
C ARG A 28 0.39 -3.83 19.30
N LEU A 29 0.59 -2.75 18.55
CA LEU A 29 -0.35 -2.29 17.54
C LEU A 29 0.21 -2.69 16.19
N THR A 30 -0.57 -3.47 15.45
CA THR A 30 -0.24 -3.90 14.09
C THR A 30 -1.38 -3.52 13.16
N PRO A 31 -1.09 -3.16 11.90
CA PRO A 31 -2.13 -2.94 10.91
C PRO A 31 -2.96 -4.21 10.75
N MET A 32 -4.27 -4.05 10.56
CA MET A 32 -5.10 -5.18 10.19
C MET A 32 -4.71 -5.66 8.79
N PRO A 33 -4.58 -6.99 8.55
CA PRO A 33 -4.30 -7.50 7.22
C PRO A 33 -5.37 -7.03 6.24
N ARG A 34 -4.97 -6.31 5.20
CA ARG A 34 -5.88 -6.03 4.08
C ARG A 34 -6.14 -7.35 3.34
N PRO A 35 -7.39 -7.64 2.94
CA PRO A 35 -7.66 -8.79 2.08
C PRO A 35 -6.73 -8.76 0.87
N ARG A 36 -6.08 -9.88 0.58
CA ARG A 36 -5.30 -10.00 -0.65
C ARG A 36 -6.26 -9.82 -1.83
N LEU A 37 -5.85 -9.05 -2.84
CA LEU A 37 -6.56 -9.00 -4.10
C LEU A 37 -6.64 -10.42 -4.67
N THR A 38 -7.85 -10.95 -4.81
CA THR A 38 -8.06 -12.21 -5.50
C THR A 38 -7.90 -11.99 -7.00
N ALA A 39 -7.56 -13.04 -7.74
CA ALA A 39 -7.50 -12.97 -9.21
C ALA A 39 -8.85 -12.50 -9.79
N ALA A 40 -9.98 -12.95 -9.21
CA ALA A 40 -11.32 -12.50 -9.62
C ALA A 40 -11.53 -10.99 -9.37
N ALA A 41 -11.17 -10.48 -8.19
CA ALA A 41 -11.28 -9.06 -7.88
C ALA A 41 -10.35 -8.21 -8.76
N LEU A 42 -9.21 -8.76 -9.19
CA LEU A 42 -8.35 -8.10 -10.17
C LEU A 42 -9.05 -8.04 -11.54
N CYS A 43 -9.56 -9.17 -12.05
CA CYS A 43 -10.28 -9.20 -13.32
C CYS A 43 -11.49 -8.26 -13.33
N GLU A 44 -12.28 -8.21 -12.26
CA GLU A 44 -13.42 -7.28 -12.13
C GLU A 44 -12.97 -5.82 -12.19
N LYS A 45 -11.89 -5.45 -11.50
CA LYS A 45 -11.34 -4.09 -11.55
C LYS A 45 -10.84 -3.72 -12.95
N TRP A 46 -10.16 -4.65 -13.62
CA TRP A 46 -9.60 -4.44 -14.95
C TRP A 46 -10.63 -4.51 -16.07
N ALA A 47 -11.81 -5.10 -15.82
CA ALA A 47 -12.90 -5.18 -16.81
C ALA A 47 -13.38 -3.81 -17.31
N HIS A 48 -13.21 -2.77 -16.49
CA HIS A 48 -13.58 -1.38 -16.81
C HIS A 48 -12.38 -0.50 -17.17
N ALA A 49 -11.18 -1.07 -17.25
CA ALA A 49 -10.00 -0.31 -17.62
C ALA A 49 -10.09 0.13 -19.10
N PRO A 50 -9.60 1.33 -19.44
CA PRO A 50 -9.50 1.73 -20.84
C PRO A 50 -8.57 0.77 -21.59
N ARG A 51 -8.81 0.59 -22.89
CA ARG A 51 -7.85 -0.10 -23.76
C ARG A 51 -6.63 0.79 -23.89
N ILE A 52 -5.46 0.26 -23.53
CA ILE A 52 -4.17 0.93 -23.66
C ILE A 52 -3.43 0.23 -24.79
N ASP A 53 -2.85 1.01 -25.70
CA ASP A 53 -1.91 0.47 -26.68
C ASP A 53 -0.60 0.12 -25.96
N ALA A 54 -0.19 -1.14 -26.06
CA ALA A 54 0.97 -1.64 -25.33
C ALA A 54 2.29 -1.10 -25.89
N ASP A 55 2.34 -0.79 -27.19
CA ASP A 55 3.56 -0.28 -27.81
C ASP A 55 3.72 1.21 -27.50
N GLU A 56 2.63 1.99 -27.59
CA GLU A 56 2.62 3.40 -27.19
C GLU A 56 3.00 3.58 -25.70
N LEU A 57 2.43 2.75 -24.82
CA LEU A 57 2.77 2.79 -23.40
C LEU A 57 4.26 2.47 -23.14
N ARG A 58 4.84 1.53 -23.90
CA ARG A 58 6.27 1.18 -23.75
C ARG A 58 7.16 2.33 -24.19
N ASP A 59 6.85 2.96 -25.32
CA ASP A 59 7.61 4.11 -25.84
C ASP A 59 7.57 5.30 -24.86
N ASP A 60 6.39 5.58 -24.28
CA ASP A 60 6.22 6.61 -23.26
C ASP A 60 7.06 6.31 -22.00
N LEU A 61 7.04 5.06 -21.52
CA LEU A 61 7.84 4.65 -20.37
C LEU A 61 9.33 4.70 -20.64
N ALA A 62 9.77 4.24 -21.82
CA ALA A 62 11.15 4.34 -22.28
C ALA A 62 11.63 5.80 -22.24
N THR A 63 10.80 6.72 -22.75
CA THR A 63 11.11 8.14 -22.79
C THR A 63 11.15 8.78 -21.41
N VAL A 64 10.15 8.54 -20.56
CA VAL A 64 10.03 9.21 -19.25
C VAL A 64 11.07 8.69 -18.25
N LEU A 65 11.38 7.40 -18.31
CA LEU A 65 12.27 6.73 -17.37
C LEU A 65 13.69 6.53 -17.91
N ASP A 66 13.95 6.94 -19.16
CA ASP A 66 15.22 6.73 -19.87
C ASP A 66 15.63 5.25 -19.88
N LEU A 67 14.66 4.39 -20.25
CA LEU A 67 14.82 2.94 -20.30
C LEU A 67 15.01 2.48 -21.74
N ASP A 68 15.93 1.54 -21.94
CA ASP A 68 16.10 0.81 -23.20
C ASP A 68 15.22 -0.45 -23.13
N LEU A 69 13.95 -0.32 -23.56
CA LEU A 69 12.88 -1.33 -23.44
C LEU A 69 12.66 -2.16 -24.71
#